data_AF-A0A966Y854-F1
#
_entry.id   AF-A0A966Y854-F1
#
_cell.length_a   1.000
_cell.length_b   1.000
_cell.length_c   1.000
_cell.angle_alpha   90.00
_cell.angle_beta   90.00
_cell.angle_gamma   90.00
#
_symmetry.space_group_name_H-M   'P 1'
#
loop_
_entity.id
_entity.type
_entity.pdbx_description
1 polymer ?
#
loop_
_entity_poly.entity_id
_entity_poly.type
_entity_poly.pdbx_seq_one_letter_code
_entity_poly.pdbx_strand_id
1 'polypeptide(L)'
;QAVNLSANIEELQKLNYQDLKKEMKKSPRFYKTIKANKAPIILDKSLAMKIDPYKKIGENLLNKRAELMKKNEKFSQDICNILKEAAEEKMETASQEDIEPEESIYSGGFISPKDEALFPKFHSSDWKEKFALLDKFQDDRLVTFGHGLIYNEAPEVLPKEIHTKIKRRIASRILSTNKEKWWTVSAFYSECDEIRENDDKMFSFKTVDEKLKFLDGINDYVMNLEQKYSDA
;
A
#
# COMPACT_ATOMS: atom_id res chain seq x y z
N GLN A 1 -0.42 20.82 -0.89
CA GLN A 1 -1.64 20.52 -0.11
C GLN A 1 -2.78 21.39 -0.64
N ALA A 2 -4.04 20.96 -0.55
CA ALA A 2 -5.21 21.75 -0.95
C ALA A 2 -6.20 21.85 0.21
N VAL A 3 -6.91 22.97 0.33
CA VAL A 3 -7.91 23.22 1.38
C VAL A 3 -9.31 23.23 0.79
N ASN A 4 -10.24 22.55 1.45
CA ASN A 4 -11.64 22.55 1.12
C ASN A 4 -12.30 23.85 1.62
N LEU A 5 -12.60 24.74 0.68
CA LEU A 5 -13.24 26.03 0.97
C LEU A 5 -14.70 25.91 1.42
N SER A 6 -15.30 24.71 1.38
CA SER A 6 -16.61 24.48 2.00
C SER A 6 -16.54 24.52 3.53
N ALA A 7 -15.36 24.27 4.12
CA ALA A 7 -15.14 24.36 5.56
C ALA A 7 -15.15 25.81 6.06
N ASN A 8 -15.46 26.00 7.36
CA ASN A 8 -15.47 27.32 7.96
C ASN A 8 -14.05 27.79 8.32
N ILE A 9 -13.35 28.36 7.31
CA ILE A 9 -11.96 28.82 7.45
C ILE A 9 -11.78 29.88 8.54
N GLU A 10 -12.78 30.73 8.75
CA GLU A 10 -12.73 31.78 9.78
C GLU A 10 -12.60 31.20 11.20
N GLU A 11 -13.36 30.14 11.51
CA GLU A 11 -13.26 29.45 12.80
C GLU A 11 -11.96 28.66 12.92
N LEU A 12 -11.50 28.03 11.84
CA LEU A 12 -10.23 27.30 11.85
C LEU A 12 -9.02 28.21 12.16
N GLN A 13 -9.03 29.45 11.68
CA GLN A 13 -7.96 30.42 11.94
C GLN A 13 -7.94 30.95 13.37
N LYS A 14 -9.03 30.81 14.13
CA LYS A 14 -9.09 31.19 15.55
C LYS A 14 -8.50 30.13 16.47
N LEU A 15 -8.30 28.90 15.98
CA LEU A 15 -7.75 27.81 16.76
C LEU A 15 -6.27 28.07 17.07
N ASN A 16 -5.86 27.69 18.27
CA ASN A 16 -4.43 27.58 18.57
C ASN A 16 -3.84 26.33 17.89
N TYR A 17 -2.51 26.20 17.92
CA TYR A 17 -1.79 25.11 17.26
C TYR A 17 -2.26 23.70 17.67
N GLN A 18 -2.51 23.48 18.96
CA GLN A 18 -2.91 22.17 19.49
C GLN A 18 -4.34 21.80 19.09
N ASP A 19 -5.26 22.77 19.13
CA ASP A 19 -6.63 22.57 18.71
C ASP A 19 -6.73 22.40 17.19
N LEU A 20 -5.91 23.13 16.42
CA LEU A 20 -5.76 22.92 14.98
C LEU A 20 -5.24 21.51 14.68
N LYS A 21 -4.23 21.03 15.42
CA LYS A 21 -3.69 19.66 15.28
C LYS A 21 -4.77 18.61 15.54
N LYS A 22 -5.63 18.80 16.54
CA LYS A 22 -6.79 17.92 16.80
C LYS A 22 -7.83 18.00 15.68
N GLU A 23 -8.18 19.20 15.22
CA GLU A 23 -9.16 19.40 14.16
C GLU A 23 -8.70 18.78 12.83
N MET A 24 -7.40 18.85 12.53
CA MET A 24 -6.80 18.24 11.35
C MET A 24 -6.83 16.71 11.34
N LYS A 25 -7.06 16.06 12.49
CA LYS A 25 -7.24 14.61 12.62
C LYS A 25 -8.69 14.17 12.43
N LYS A 26 -9.68 15.07 12.56
CA LYS A 26 -11.12 14.76 12.45
C LYS A 26 -11.54 14.49 11.01
N SER A 27 -12.55 13.62 10.87
CA SER A 27 -13.22 13.35 9.59
C SER A 27 -14.57 14.09 9.56
N PRO A 28 -14.94 14.76 8.45
CA PRO A 28 -14.18 14.93 7.21
C PRO A 28 -13.05 15.97 7.34
N ARG A 29 -11.89 15.67 6.76
CA ARG A 29 -10.73 16.61 6.79
C ARG A 29 -11.01 17.81 5.89
N PHE A 30 -10.71 19.01 6.40
CA PHE A 30 -10.83 20.25 5.63
C PHE A 30 -9.65 20.49 4.66
N TYR A 31 -8.65 19.61 4.62
CA TYR A 31 -7.53 19.65 3.68
C TYR A 31 -7.30 18.29 3.04
N LYS A 32 -6.62 18.27 1.89
CA LYS A 32 -6.27 17.07 1.15
C LYS A 32 -4.94 17.20 0.43
N THR A 33 -4.17 16.13 0.39
CA THR A 33 -2.97 16.03 -0.45
C THR A 33 -3.38 15.65 -1.88
N ILE A 34 -3.14 16.56 -2.82
CA ILE A 34 -3.31 16.29 -4.26
C ILE A 34 -1.96 15.79 -4.79
N LYS A 35 -1.92 14.53 -5.24
CA LYS A 35 -0.72 13.91 -5.81
C LYS A 35 -0.69 14.16 -7.32
N ALA A 36 0.22 15.03 -7.78
CA ALA A 36 0.32 15.39 -9.21
C ALA A 36 0.58 14.18 -10.12
N ASN A 37 1.37 13.21 -9.65
CA ASN A 37 1.68 11.97 -10.37
C ASN A 37 0.54 10.92 -10.38
N LYS A 38 -0.63 11.22 -9.80
CA LYS A 38 -1.81 10.34 -9.83
C LYS A 38 -2.94 10.87 -10.71
N ALA A 39 -2.59 11.68 -11.71
CA ALA A 39 -3.51 12.28 -12.67
C ALA A 39 -4.76 12.91 -11.99
N PRO A 40 -4.58 13.87 -11.07
CA PRO A 40 -5.70 14.47 -10.38
C PRO A 40 -6.57 15.27 -11.35
N ILE A 41 -7.88 15.13 -11.24
CA ILE A 41 -8.84 15.93 -12.01
C ILE A 41 -8.91 17.31 -11.37
N ILE A 42 -8.38 18.32 -12.07
CA ILE A 42 -8.45 19.73 -11.68
C ILE A 42 -9.27 20.44 -12.75
N LEU A 43 -10.41 20.97 -12.34
CA LEU A 43 -11.37 21.62 -13.23
C LEU A 43 -11.56 23.08 -12.83
N ASP A 44 -12.09 23.86 -13.75
CA ASP A 44 -12.46 25.24 -13.48
C ASP A 44 -13.55 25.34 -12.41
N LYS A 45 -13.46 26.38 -11.56
CA LYS A 45 -14.39 26.60 -10.46
C LYS A 45 -15.85 26.75 -10.91
N SER A 46 -16.10 27.20 -12.16
CA SER A 46 -17.45 27.38 -12.70
C SER A 46 -18.26 26.08 -12.71
N LEU A 47 -17.61 24.93 -12.82
CA LEU A 47 -18.25 23.63 -12.76
C LEU A 47 -18.67 23.28 -11.33
N ALA A 48 -17.83 23.60 -10.34
CA ALA A 48 -18.14 23.40 -8.92
C ALA A 48 -19.34 24.26 -8.47
N MET A 49 -19.49 25.47 -9.01
CA MET A 49 -20.61 26.36 -8.68
C MET A 49 -22.00 25.81 -9.06
N LYS A 50 -22.06 24.78 -9.91
CA LYS A 50 -23.31 24.14 -10.33
C LYS A 50 -23.79 23.04 -9.38
N ILE A 51 -22.95 22.61 -8.43
CA ILE A 51 -23.17 21.46 -7.56
C ILE A 51 -23.17 21.84 -6.07
N ASP A 52 -23.91 21.09 -5.26
CA ASP A 52 -23.85 21.21 -3.80
C ASP A 52 -22.54 20.60 -3.24
N PRO A 53 -21.97 21.12 -2.13
CA PRO A 53 -22.47 22.24 -1.33
C PRO A 53 -22.09 23.63 -1.87
N TYR A 54 -21.21 23.73 -2.87
CA TYR A 54 -20.63 25.00 -3.32
C TYR A 54 -21.66 25.98 -3.89
N LYS A 55 -22.68 25.46 -4.60
CA LYS A 55 -23.83 26.23 -5.08
C LYS A 55 -24.55 26.96 -3.94
N LYS A 56 -24.79 26.29 -2.81
CA LYS A 56 -25.46 26.85 -1.62
C LYS A 56 -24.59 27.86 -0.87
N ILE A 57 -23.28 27.65 -0.83
CA ILE A 57 -22.33 28.55 -0.15
C ILE A 57 -22.18 29.88 -0.90
N GLY A 58 -22.16 29.82 -2.25
CA GLY A 58 -22.03 30.97 -3.11
C GLY A 58 -20.59 31.43 -3.31
N GLU A 59 -20.35 32.07 -4.46
CA GLU A 59 -19.00 32.44 -4.91
C GLU A 59 -18.32 33.47 -4.00
N ASN A 60 -19.07 34.47 -3.53
CA ASN A 60 -18.54 35.53 -2.68
C ASN A 60 -17.91 34.99 -1.38
N LEU A 61 -18.60 34.05 -0.72
CA LEU A 61 -18.11 33.45 0.52
C LEU A 61 -16.91 32.53 0.27
N LEU A 62 -16.92 31.75 -0.82
CA LEU A 62 -15.78 30.92 -1.21
C LEU A 62 -14.53 31.75 -1.51
N ASN A 63 -14.68 32.85 -2.26
CA ASN A 63 -13.59 33.78 -2.55
C ASN A 63 -13.07 34.46 -1.27
N LYS A 64 -13.96 34.89 -0.35
CA LYS A 64 -13.56 35.42 0.96
C LYS A 64 -12.71 34.42 1.74
N ARG A 65 -13.13 33.15 1.80
CA ARG A 65 -12.38 32.06 2.47
C ARG A 65 -11.03 31.80 1.81
N ALA A 66 -10.97 31.84 0.49
CA ALA A 66 -9.70 31.71 -0.24
C ALA A 66 -8.73 32.85 0.08
N GLU A 67 -9.22 34.09 0.17
CA GLU A 67 -8.40 35.24 0.54
C GLU A 67 -7.92 35.18 2.00
N LEU A 68 -8.74 34.68 2.92
CA LEU A 68 -8.31 34.43 4.30
C LEU A 68 -7.14 33.44 4.37
N MET A 69 -7.15 32.38 3.54
CA MET A 69 -6.03 31.44 3.45
C MET A 69 -4.76 32.12 2.92
N LYS A 70 -4.87 33.00 1.92
CA LYS A 70 -3.72 33.70 1.33
C LYS A 70 -3.11 34.74 2.27
N LYS A 71 -3.93 35.47 3.03
CA LYS A 71 -3.45 36.56 3.90
C LYS A 71 -2.81 36.06 5.19
N ASN A 72 -3.25 34.92 5.71
CA ASN A 72 -2.75 34.36 6.96
C ASN A 72 -1.68 33.31 6.70
N GLU A 73 -0.45 33.78 6.45
CA GLU A 73 0.69 32.90 6.18
C GLU A 73 1.00 31.98 7.38
N LYS A 74 0.90 32.51 8.61
CA LYS A 74 1.11 31.74 9.84
C LYS A 74 0.21 30.51 9.89
N PHE A 75 -1.07 30.65 9.60
CA PHE A 75 -2.00 29.52 9.56
C PHE A 75 -1.59 28.45 8.53
N SER A 76 -1.11 28.88 7.36
CA SER A 76 -0.62 27.96 6.33
C SER A 76 0.66 27.22 6.76
N GLN A 77 1.58 27.93 7.43
CA GLN A 77 2.80 27.35 7.99
C GLN A 77 2.47 26.36 9.12
N ASP A 78 1.52 26.70 10.02
CA ASP A 78 1.08 25.81 11.10
C ASP A 78 0.50 24.49 10.55
N ILE A 79 -0.33 24.55 9.49
CA ILE A 79 -0.82 23.34 8.81
C ILE A 79 0.34 22.49 8.28
N CYS A 80 1.33 23.11 7.62
CA CYS A 80 2.50 22.40 7.10
C CYS A 80 3.33 21.76 8.21
N ASN A 81 3.55 22.45 9.31
CA ASN A 81 4.30 21.96 10.47
C ASN A 81 3.57 20.78 11.14
N ILE A 82 2.26 20.89 11.35
CA ILE A 82 1.44 19.80 11.90
C ILE A 82 1.53 18.55 11.02
N LEU A 83 1.52 18.70 9.69
CA LEU A 83 1.67 17.58 8.77
C LEU A 83 3.06 16.95 8.82
N LYS A 84 4.09 17.78 9.02
CA LYS A 84 5.48 17.32 9.17
C LYS A 84 5.64 16.53 10.47
N GLU A 85 5.19 17.10 11.60
CA GLU A 85 5.18 16.41 12.90
C GLU A 85 4.41 15.09 12.83
N ALA A 86 3.23 15.08 12.21
CA ALA A 86 2.44 13.84 12.08
C ALA A 86 3.14 12.77 11.21
N ALA A 87 4.01 13.18 10.28
CA ALA A 87 4.82 12.25 9.50
C ALA A 87 6.02 11.73 10.33
N GLU A 88 6.66 12.60 11.11
CA GLU A 88 7.77 12.25 12.02
C GLU A 88 7.29 11.31 13.14
N GLU A 89 6.19 11.63 13.82
CA GLU A 89 5.54 10.78 14.84
C GLU A 89 5.22 9.38 14.28
N LYS A 90 4.79 9.31 13.02
CA LYS A 90 4.51 8.03 12.35
C LYS A 90 5.78 7.23 12.04
N MET A 91 6.90 7.90 11.77
CA MET A 91 8.19 7.22 11.58
C MET A 91 8.74 6.72 12.92
N GLU A 92 8.62 7.50 13.99
CA GLU A 92 9.05 7.13 15.34
C GLU A 92 8.23 5.97 15.92
N THR A 93 6.94 5.89 15.59
CA THR A 93 6.04 4.81 16.04
C THR A 93 5.93 3.64 15.06
N ALA A 94 6.81 3.61 14.04
CA ALA A 94 6.83 2.50 13.09
C ALA A 94 7.19 1.18 13.78
N SER A 95 6.72 0.06 13.20
CA SER A 95 7.08 -1.28 13.68
C SER A 95 8.60 -1.47 13.66
N GLN A 96 9.13 -2.15 14.66
CA GLN A 96 10.54 -2.56 14.74
C GLN A 96 10.81 -3.90 14.03
N GLU A 97 9.77 -4.55 13.50
CA GLU A 97 9.93 -5.75 12.69
C GLU A 97 10.73 -5.45 11.42
N ASP A 98 11.51 -6.44 10.99
CA ASP A 98 12.21 -6.37 9.70
C ASP A 98 11.19 -6.18 8.58
N ILE A 99 11.47 -5.20 7.71
CA ILE A 99 10.61 -4.88 6.58
C ILE A 99 10.90 -5.89 5.47
N GLU A 100 9.85 -6.57 4.99
CA GLU A 100 9.99 -7.46 3.86
C GLU A 100 10.39 -6.67 2.60
N PRO A 101 11.23 -7.21 1.70
CA PRO A 101 11.62 -6.54 0.47
C PRO A 101 10.41 -6.01 -0.32
N GLU A 102 9.31 -6.76 -0.37
CA GLU A 102 8.05 -6.39 -1.01
C GLU A 102 7.38 -5.15 -0.37
N GLU A 103 7.55 -4.95 0.93
CA GLU A 103 7.04 -3.78 1.66
C GLU A 103 7.96 -2.55 1.49
N SER A 104 9.19 -2.78 1.04
CA SER A 104 10.24 -1.76 0.94
C SER A 104 10.28 -0.96 -0.37
N ILE A 105 9.29 -1.15 -1.26
CA ILE A 105 9.24 -0.49 -2.59
C ILE A 105 9.36 1.04 -2.46
N TYR A 106 8.69 1.62 -1.47
CA TYR A 106 8.71 3.08 -1.25
C TYR A 106 9.67 3.50 -0.13
N SER A 107 9.85 2.69 0.91
CA SER A 107 10.70 3.04 2.07
C SER A 107 12.19 2.85 1.79
N GLY A 108 12.57 1.87 0.95
CA GLY A 108 13.96 1.64 0.57
C GLY A 108 14.49 2.61 -0.50
N GLY A 109 13.68 3.59 -0.92
CA GLY A 109 14.09 4.63 -1.86
C GLY A 109 14.21 4.15 -3.31
N PHE A 110 14.64 5.08 -4.16
CA PHE A 110 14.84 4.83 -5.59
C PHE A 110 16.08 3.98 -5.85
N ILE A 111 16.01 3.18 -6.91
CA ILE A 111 17.14 2.38 -7.37
C ILE A 111 18.29 3.29 -7.81
N SER A 112 19.52 2.88 -7.51
CA SER A 112 20.69 3.65 -7.88
C SER A 112 20.88 3.66 -9.42
N PRO A 113 21.43 4.74 -10.02
CA PRO A 113 21.71 4.76 -11.45
C PRO A 113 22.67 3.64 -11.90
N LYS A 114 23.50 3.12 -10.99
CA LYS A 114 24.40 2.00 -11.26
C LYS A 114 23.63 0.70 -11.46
N ASP A 115 22.69 0.42 -10.57
CA ASP A 115 21.83 -0.76 -10.67
C ASP A 115 20.86 -0.65 -11.85
N GLU A 116 20.30 0.54 -12.07
CA GLU A 116 19.39 0.80 -13.21
C GLU A 116 20.07 0.55 -14.56
N ALA A 117 21.37 0.88 -14.68
CA ALA A 117 22.14 0.59 -15.89
C ALA A 117 22.30 -0.91 -16.19
N LEU A 118 22.13 -1.80 -15.20
CA LEU A 118 22.18 -3.24 -15.37
C LEU A 118 20.85 -3.83 -15.86
N PHE A 119 19.73 -3.11 -15.72
CA PHE A 119 18.39 -3.62 -16.04
C PHE A 119 18.22 -4.05 -17.50
N PRO A 120 18.64 -3.28 -18.53
CA PRO A 120 18.48 -3.71 -19.91
C PRO A 120 19.16 -5.05 -20.17
N LYS A 121 20.39 -5.21 -19.63
CA LYS A 121 21.14 -6.45 -19.74
C LYS A 121 20.44 -7.58 -18.99
N PHE A 122 20.00 -7.35 -17.75
CA PHE A 122 19.28 -8.35 -16.96
C PHE A 122 18.03 -8.86 -17.68
N HIS A 123 17.22 -7.95 -18.25
CA HIS A 123 15.98 -8.32 -18.93
C HIS A 123 16.20 -9.05 -20.26
N SER A 124 17.28 -8.78 -20.99
CA SER A 124 17.60 -9.44 -22.27
C SER A 124 18.37 -10.76 -22.13
N SER A 125 18.94 -11.03 -20.95
CA SER A 125 19.80 -12.19 -20.71
C SER A 125 19.01 -13.49 -20.53
N ASP A 126 19.67 -14.63 -20.71
CA ASP A 126 19.11 -15.93 -20.33
C ASP A 126 19.09 -16.11 -18.80
N TRP A 127 18.49 -17.20 -18.31
CA TRP A 127 18.34 -17.44 -16.87
C TRP A 127 19.68 -17.61 -16.14
N LYS A 128 20.69 -18.23 -16.77
CA LYS A 128 22.01 -18.44 -16.15
C LYS A 128 22.77 -17.13 -16.02
N GLU A 129 22.71 -16.30 -17.07
CA GLU A 129 23.32 -14.97 -17.05
C GLU A 129 22.56 -14.03 -16.11
N LYS A 130 21.21 -14.10 -16.02
CA LYS A 130 20.43 -13.38 -15.00
C LYS A 130 20.90 -13.71 -13.59
N PHE A 131 21.10 -14.99 -13.28
CA PHE A 131 21.64 -15.42 -11.98
C PHE A 131 23.02 -14.81 -11.73
N ALA A 132 23.94 -14.90 -12.68
CA ALA A 132 25.29 -14.33 -12.56
C ALA A 132 25.32 -12.79 -12.47
N LEU A 133 24.29 -12.10 -12.98
CA LEU A 133 24.15 -10.65 -12.84
C LEU A 133 23.67 -10.24 -11.45
N LEU A 134 23.09 -11.14 -10.65
CA LEU A 134 22.59 -10.79 -9.31
C LEU A 134 23.70 -10.29 -8.40
N ASP A 135 24.90 -10.89 -8.48
CA ASP A 135 26.07 -10.50 -7.69
C ASP A 135 26.57 -9.07 -7.99
N LYS A 136 26.06 -8.43 -9.05
CA LYS A 136 26.47 -7.08 -9.47
C LYS A 136 25.54 -5.98 -8.97
N PHE A 137 24.34 -6.32 -8.48
CA PHE A 137 23.44 -5.34 -7.91
C PHE A 137 23.93 -4.93 -6.51
N GLN A 138 23.86 -3.63 -6.21
CA GLN A 138 24.20 -3.08 -4.90
C GLN A 138 23.00 -3.10 -3.94
N ASP A 139 21.80 -3.04 -4.50
CA ASP A 139 20.55 -3.07 -3.75
C ASP A 139 20.11 -4.52 -3.47
N ASP A 140 20.18 -4.92 -2.19
CA ASP A 140 19.79 -6.26 -1.72
C ASP A 140 18.34 -6.63 -2.07
N ARG A 141 17.47 -5.64 -2.27
CA ARG A 141 16.07 -5.88 -2.70
C ARG A 141 16.05 -6.46 -4.10
N LEU A 142 16.87 -5.93 -5.01
CA LEU A 142 16.98 -6.41 -6.38
C LEU A 142 17.54 -7.84 -6.43
N VAL A 143 18.53 -8.13 -5.58
CA VAL A 143 19.08 -9.49 -5.43
C VAL A 143 18.00 -10.45 -4.93
N THR A 144 17.21 -10.04 -3.93
CA THR A 144 16.13 -10.85 -3.37
C THR A 144 15.02 -11.12 -4.38
N PHE A 145 14.57 -10.09 -5.10
CA PHE A 145 13.56 -10.23 -6.16
C PHE A 145 14.07 -11.06 -7.33
N GLY A 146 15.34 -10.88 -7.71
CA GLY A 146 15.98 -11.68 -8.75
C GLY A 146 16.04 -13.16 -8.42
N HIS A 147 16.44 -13.50 -7.19
CA HIS A 147 16.39 -14.89 -6.70
C HIS A 147 14.98 -15.46 -6.71
N GLY A 148 13.97 -14.70 -6.26
CA GLY A 148 12.57 -15.12 -6.29
C GLY A 148 12.04 -15.34 -7.71
N LEU A 149 12.38 -14.44 -8.64
CA LEU A 149 12.01 -14.57 -10.06
C LEU A 149 12.59 -15.85 -10.66
N ILE A 150 13.89 -16.10 -10.46
CA ILE A 150 14.54 -17.30 -11.01
C ILE A 150 13.99 -18.56 -10.34
N TYR A 151 13.70 -18.53 -9.05
CA TYR A 151 13.08 -19.67 -8.35
C TYR A 151 11.71 -20.05 -8.94
N ASN A 152 10.92 -19.06 -9.35
CA ASN A 152 9.59 -19.30 -9.91
C ASN A 152 9.63 -19.76 -11.38
N GLU A 153 10.55 -19.21 -12.18
CA GLU A 153 10.57 -19.42 -13.63
C GLU A 153 11.59 -20.45 -14.12
N ALA A 154 12.73 -20.59 -13.43
CA ALA A 154 13.85 -21.46 -13.81
C ALA A 154 14.60 -21.99 -12.55
N PRO A 155 13.93 -22.73 -11.65
CA PRO A 155 14.50 -23.19 -10.39
C PRO A 155 15.76 -24.05 -10.56
N GLU A 156 15.92 -24.73 -11.69
CA GLU A 156 17.08 -25.57 -12.03
C GLU A 156 18.38 -24.79 -12.19
N VAL A 157 18.30 -23.48 -12.40
CA VAL A 157 19.47 -22.60 -12.50
C VAL A 157 20.05 -22.28 -11.13
N LEU A 158 19.23 -22.34 -10.08
CA LEU A 158 19.66 -22.01 -8.73
C LEU A 158 20.50 -23.12 -8.10
N PRO A 159 21.59 -22.79 -7.39
CA PRO A 159 22.25 -23.73 -6.50
C PRO A 159 21.29 -24.29 -5.45
N LYS A 160 21.49 -25.56 -5.06
CA LYS A 160 20.63 -26.25 -4.08
C LYS A 160 20.46 -25.46 -2.79
N GLU A 161 21.53 -24.83 -2.31
CA GLU A 161 21.51 -24.04 -1.08
C GLU A 161 20.55 -22.85 -1.16
N ILE A 162 20.60 -22.08 -2.26
CA ILE A 162 19.74 -20.92 -2.49
C ILE A 162 18.29 -21.39 -2.70
N HIS A 163 18.10 -22.45 -3.47
CA HIS A 163 16.78 -23.05 -3.68
C HIS A 163 16.14 -23.48 -2.34
N THR A 164 16.87 -24.20 -1.49
CA THR A 164 16.38 -24.62 -0.17
C THR A 164 16.11 -23.42 0.74
N LYS A 165 16.97 -22.39 0.72
CA LYS A 165 16.75 -21.16 1.51
C LYS A 165 15.45 -20.46 1.12
N ILE A 166 15.18 -20.30 -0.17
CA ILE A 166 13.94 -19.69 -0.68
C ILE A 166 12.74 -20.56 -0.32
N LYS A 167 12.82 -21.88 -0.57
CA LYS A 167 11.74 -22.83 -0.23
C LYS A 167 11.37 -22.76 1.26
N ARG A 168 12.36 -22.75 2.16
CA ARG A 168 12.15 -22.64 3.61
C ARG A 168 11.52 -21.31 4.01
N ARG A 169 11.96 -20.18 3.43
CA ARG A 169 11.35 -18.87 3.68
C ARG A 169 9.88 -18.84 3.24
N ILE A 170 9.56 -19.44 2.10
CA ILE A 170 8.17 -19.53 1.63
C ILE A 170 7.36 -20.42 2.59
N ALA A 171 7.88 -21.59 2.97
CA ALA A 171 7.23 -22.50 3.90
C ALA A 171 6.95 -21.83 5.27
N SER A 172 7.94 -21.13 5.85
CA SER A 172 7.76 -20.45 7.13
C SER A 172 6.70 -19.37 7.10
N ARG A 173 6.51 -18.69 5.94
CA ARG A 173 5.46 -17.68 5.77
C ARG A 173 4.08 -18.30 5.60
N ILE A 174 3.97 -19.32 4.75
CA ILE A 174 2.69 -19.93 4.36
C ILE A 174 2.15 -20.83 5.48
N LEU A 175 3.02 -21.55 6.19
CA LEU A 175 2.67 -22.49 7.26
C LEU A 175 2.67 -21.85 8.66
N SER A 176 2.87 -20.54 8.77
CA SER A 176 2.80 -19.85 10.06
C SER A 176 1.39 -19.97 10.67
N THR A 177 1.35 -20.30 11.96
CA THR A 177 0.11 -20.31 12.77
C THR A 177 -0.09 -18.99 13.51
N ASN A 178 0.82 -18.03 13.37
CA ASN A 178 0.70 -16.72 13.98
C ASN A 178 -0.22 -15.82 13.15
N LYS A 179 -0.62 -14.69 13.75
CA LYS A 179 -1.35 -13.64 13.04
C LYS A 179 -0.38 -12.82 12.18
N GLU A 180 -0.18 -13.25 10.95
CA GLU A 180 0.68 -12.59 9.97
C GLU A 180 -0.02 -11.45 9.21
N LYS A 181 0.75 -10.61 8.53
CA LYS A 181 0.25 -9.55 7.63
C LYS A 181 -0.27 -10.10 6.28
N TRP A 182 0.01 -11.37 6.00
CA TRP A 182 -0.40 -12.09 4.79
C TRP A 182 -1.24 -13.31 5.15
N TRP A 183 -1.86 -13.93 4.15
CA TRP A 183 -2.62 -15.17 4.33
C TRP A 183 -1.70 -16.35 4.58
N THR A 184 -2.00 -17.10 5.64
CA THR A 184 -1.38 -18.39 5.96
C THR A 184 -2.38 -19.51 5.70
N VAL A 185 -1.90 -20.75 5.61
CA VAL A 185 -2.75 -21.95 5.48
C VAL A 185 -3.72 -22.06 6.66
N SER A 186 -3.22 -21.81 7.88
CA SER A 186 -4.07 -21.83 9.09
C SER A 186 -5.17 -20.77 9.03
N ALA A 187 -4.84 -19.54 8.63
CA ALA A 187 -5.84 -18.48 8.49
C ALA A 187 -6.88 -18.83 7.41
N PHE A 188 -6.41 -19.38 6.27
CA PHE A 188 -7.27 -19.83 5.18
C PHE A 188 -8.29 -20.86 5.66
N TYR A 189 -7.88 -21.92 6.36
CA TYR A 189 -8.81 -22.95 6.81
C TYR A 189 -9.90 -22.36 7.72
N SER A 190 -9.53 -21.50 8.67
CA SER A 190 -10.51 -20.84 9.55
C SER A 190 -11.53 -20.00 8.78
N GLU A 191 -11.09 -19.19 7.81
CA GLU A 191 -12.02 -18.37 7.02
C GLU A 191 -12.85 -19.24 6.05
N CYS A 192 -12.25 -20.26 5.44
CA CYS A 192 -12.94 -21.15 4.51
C CYS A 192 -14.11 -21.86 5.22
N ASP A 193 -13.90 -22.33 6.45
CA ASP A 193 -14.95 -22.97 7.24
C ASP A 193 -16.02 -21.96 7.68
N GLU A 194 -15.63 -20.75 8.12
CA GLU A 194 -16.59 -19.68 8.43
C GLU A 194 -17.46 -19.32 7.21
N ILE A 195 -16.86 -19.26 6.01
CA ILE A 195 -17.59 -18.99 4.79
C ILE A 195 -18.52 -20.16 4.45
N ARG A 196 -18.08 -21.43 4.60
CA ARG A 196 -18.92 -22.61 4.34
C ARG A 196 -20.19 -22.60 5.18
N GLU A 197 -20.07 -22.28 6.47
CA GLU A 197 -21.19 -22.27 7.41
C GLU A 197 -22.13 -21.07 7.23
N ASN A 198 -21.63 -19.95 6.69
CA ASN A 198 -22.40 -18.71 6.58
C ASN A 198 -23.11 -18.57 5.22
N ASP A 199 -24.41 -18.89 5.18
CA ASP A 199 -25.25 -18.77 3.98
C ASP A 199 -25.45 -17.33 3.50
N ASP A 200 -25.23 -16.32 4.34
CA ASP A 200 -25.30 -14.91 3.93
C ASP A 200 -24.04 -14.47 3.15
N LYS A 201 -22.92 -15.21 3.26
CA LYS A 201 -21.70 -15.01 2.46
C LYS A 201 -21.83 -15.69 1.08
N MET A 202 -22.89 -15.35 0.35
CA MET A 202 -23.22 -15.90 -0.97
C MET A 202 -22.44 -15.29 -2.15
N PHE A 203 -21.52 -14.36 -1.90
CA PHE A 203 -20.72 -13.65 -2.91
C PHE A 203 -21.49 -13.40 -4.23
N SER A 204 -20.88 -13.69 -5.39
CA SER A 204 -21.54 -13.63 -6.71
C SER A 204 -22.14 -14.98 -7.14
N PHE A 205 -22.33 -15.93 -6.22
CA PHE A 205 -22.85 -17.26 -6.51
C PHE A 205 -24.37 -17.26 -6.60
N LYS A 206 -24.92 -18.08 -7.49
CA LYS A 206 -26.38 -18.19 -7.66
C LYS A 206 -26.98 -19.26 -6.74
N THR A 207 -26.17 -20.20 -6.27
CA THR A 207 -26.60 -21.31 -5.41
C THR A 207 -25.54 -21.65 -4.36
N VAL A 208 -25.99 -22.29 -3.26
CA VAL A 208 -25.09 -22.84 -2.22
C VAL A 208 -24.10 -23.84 -2.84
N ASP A 209 -24.58 -24.70 -3.75
CA ASP A 209 -23.76 -25.71 -4.40
C ASP A 209 -22.61 -25.11 -5.24
N GLU A 210 -22.87 -24.00 -5.94
CA GLU A 210 -21.83 -23.28 -6.70
C GLU A 210 -20.76 -22.70 -5.75
N LYS A 211 -21.19 -22.11 -4.64
CA LYS A 211 -20.31 -21.58 -3.60
C LYS A 211 -19.44 -22.70 -3.00
N LEU A 212 -20.05 -23.81 -2.58
CA LEU A 212 -19.32 -24.92 -1.96
C LEU A 212 -18.31 -25.54 -2.93
N LYS A 213 -18.70 -25.79 -4.18
CA LYS A 213 -17.77 -26.30 -5.21
C LYS A 213 -16.58 -25.38 -5.44
N PHE A 214 -16.81 -24.06 -5.43
CA PHE A 214 -15.73 -23.08 -5.56
C PHE A 214 -14.78 -23.11 -4.36
N LEU A 215 -15.32 -23.16 -3.14
CA LEU A 215 -14.53 -23.24 -1.91
C LEU A 215 -13.72 -24.55 -1.84
N ASP A 216 -14.30 -25.67 -2.26
CA ASP A 216 -13.61 -26.95 -2.30
C ASP A 216 -12.44 -26.93 -3.28
N GLY A 217 -12.59 -26.29 -4.45
CA GLY A 217 -11.47 -26.10 -5.38
C GLY A 217 -10.33 -25.27 -4.81
N ILE A 218 -10.63 -24.22 -4.02
CA ILE A 218 -9.59 -23.44 -3.33
C ILE A 218 -8.97 -24.26 -2.21
N ASN A 219 -9.78 -25.00 -1.44
CA ASN A 219 -9.31 -25.85 -0.36
C ASN A 219 -8.33 -26.92 -0.87
N ASP A 220 -8.67 -27.60 -1.97
CA ASP A 220 -7.79 -28.58 -2.60
C ASP A 220 -6.47 -27.95 -3.05
N TYR A 221 -6.52 -26.73 -3.60
CA TYR A 221 -5.32 -25.99 -3.95
C TYR A 221 -4.43 -25.69 -2.73
N VAL A 222 -5.04 -25.25 -1.62
CA VAL A 222 -4.31 -24.93 -0.38
C VAL A 222 -3.75 -26.18 0.29
N MET A 223 -4.48 -27.30 0.30
CA MET A 223 -3.97 -28.58 0.81
C MET A 223 -2.74 -29.06 0.02
N ASN A 224 -2.78 -28.97 -1.30
CA ASN A 224 -1.63 -29.30 -2.16
C ASN A 224 -0.44 -28.37 -1.91
N LEU A 225 -0.71 -27.08 -1.68
CA LEU A 225 0.30 -26.08 -1.33
C LEU A 225 0.95 -26.41 0.02
N GLU A 226 0.16 -26.74 1.04
CA GLU A 226 0.63 -27.15 2.36
C GLU A 226 1.54 -28.37 2.24
N GLN A 227 1.08 -29.44 1.57
CA GLN A 227 1.87 -30.65 1.37
C GLN A 227 3.20 -30.38 0.65
N LYS A 228 3.21 -29.52 -0.36
CA LYS A 228 4.42 -29.13 -1.11
C LYS A 228 5.48 -28.48 -0.21
N TYR A 229 5.06 -27.71 0.79
CA TYR A 229 5.95 -26.94 1.66
C TYR A 229 6.18 -27.56 3.05
N SER A 230 5.43 -28.60 3.42
CA SER A 230 5.68 -29.37 4.66
C SER A 230 7.05 -30.05 4.67
N ASP A 231 7.56 -30.44 3.49
CA ASP A 231 8.88 -31.07 3.32
C ASP A 231 9.99 -30.07 2.94
N ALA A 232 9.89 -28.79 3.36
CA ALA A 232 10.82 -27.71 2.99
C ALA A 232 12.09 -27.62 3.87
#